data_AF-A0A445ERN4-F1
#
_entry.id   AF-A0A445ERN4-F1
#
_cell.length_a   1.000
_cell.length_b   1.000
_cell.length_c   1.000
_cell.angle_alpha   90.00
_cell.angle_beta   90.00
_cell.angle_gamma   90.00
#
_symmetry.space_group_name_H-M   'P 1'
#
loop_
_entity.id
_entity.type
_entity.pdbx_description
1 polymer ?
#
loop_
_entity_poly.entity_id
_entity_poly.type
_entity_poly.pdbx_seq_one_letter_code
_entity_poly.pdbx_strand_id
1 'polypeptide(L)'
;MESIVETMMRQLLSKEILHEPMKEIGERYPKWLEEHKSSLSKEDYDHYSHQYELIQNLNEVYENDSENFTKIVDLMHKMQECGQPPNDIVQELAPDFDLANLGQM
;
A
#
# COMPACT_ATOMS: atom_id res chain seq x y z
N MET A 1 -6.42 17.14 21.10
CA MET A 1 -5.92 15.96 21.83
C MET A 1 -6.05 14.85 20.82
N GLU A 2 -4.94 14.41 20.21
CA GLU A 2 -4.96 13.30 19.25
C GLU A 2 -5.52 12.06 19.96
N SER A 3 -6.35 11.28 19.26
CA SER A 3 -6.89 10.05 19.84
C SER A 3 -5.80 8.98 19.89
N ILE A 4 -5.94 8.00 20.78
CA ILE A 4 -5.03 6.85 20.82
C ILE A 4 -4.98 6.15 19.45
N VAL A 5 -6.11 6.12 18.74
CA VAL A 5 -6.22 5.56 17.38
C VAL A 5 -5.35 6.34 16.39
N GLU A 6 -5.38 7.67 16.43
CA GLU A 6 -4.57 8.52 15.55
C GLU A 6 -3.07 8.33 15.83
N THR A 7 -2.67 8.24 17.11
CA THR A 7 -1.27 7.96 17.48
C THR A 7 -0.81 6.59 16.99
N MET A 8 -1.65 5.55 17.11
CA MET A 8 -1.33 4.21 16.62
C MET A 8 -1.20 4.19 15.09
N MET A 9 -2.13 4.84 14.39
CA MET A 9 -2.09 4.97 12.93
C MET A 9 -0.83 5.70 12.45
N ARG A 10 -0.42 6.78 13.12
CA ARG A 10 0.82 7.50 12.83
C ARG A 10 2.06 6.63 12.97
N GLN A 11 2.13 5.80 14.00
CA GLN A 11 3.24 4.87 14.17
C GLN A 11 3.24 3.81 13.06
N LEU A 12 2.08 3.21 12.79
CA LEU A 12 1.94 2.13 11.82
C LEU A 12 2.26 2.56 10.39
N LEU A 13 1.85 3.77 10.01
CA LEU A 13 2.10 4.36 8.69
C LEU A 13 3.45 5.11 8.61
N SER A 14 4.27 5.06 9.66
CA SER A 14 5.57 5.72 9.66
C SER A 14 6.52 5.09 8.64
N LYS A 15 7.49 5.89 8.15
CA LYS A 15 8.55 5.39 7.26
C LYS A 15 9.26 4.17 7.86
N GLU A 16 9.53 4.19 9.17
CA GLU A 16 10.27 3.13 9.87
C GLU A 16 9.57 1.78 9.82
N ILE A 17 8.24 1.76 9.81
CA ILE A 17 7.45 0.52 9.80
C ILE A 17 7.04 0.14 8.38
N LEU A 18 6.54 1.10 7.59
CA LEU A 18 5.81 0.80 6.37
C LEU A 18 6.63 0.95 5.09
N HIS A 19 7.75 1.68 5.10
CA HIS A 19 8.46 1.96 3.85
C HIS A 19 9.09 0.71 3.22
N GLU A 20 9.84 -0.07 3.99
CA GLU A 20 10.50 -1.27 3.48
C GLU A 20 9.51 -2.30 2.90
N PRO A 21 8.42 -2.70 3.61
CA PRO A 21 7.47 -3.63 3.02
C PRO A 21 6.79 -3.07 1.77
N MET A 22 6.43 -1.78 1.73
CA MET A 22 5.80 -1.19 0.53
C MET A 22 6.76 -1.08 -0.65
N LYS A 23 8.06 -0.89 -0.38
CA LYS A 23 9.10 -0.94 -1.40
C LYS A 23 9.23 -2.34 -1.99
N GLU A 24 9.34 -3.37 -1.15
CA GLU A 24 9.42 -4.76 -1.60
C GLU A 24 8.16 -5.19 -2.39
N ILE A 25 6.97 -4.79 -1.94
CA ILE A 25 5.72 -5.02 -2.67
C ILE A 25 5.80 -4.36 -4.05
N GLY A 26 6.22 -3.09 -4.09
CA GLY A 26 6.36 -2.32 -5.34
C GLY A 26 7.36 -2.93 -6.32
N GLU A 27 8.42 -3.58 -5.86
CA GLU A 27 9.39 -4.25 -6.73
C GLU A 27 8.83 -5.54 -7.35
N ARG A 28 7.95 -6.26 -6.63
CA ARG A 28 7.35 -7.53 -7.11
C ARG A 28 6.11 -7.33 -7.97
N TYR A 29 5.39 -6.23 -7.76
CA TYR A 29 4.11 -5.96 -8.38
C TYR A 29 4.10 -6.01 -9.93
N PRO A 30 5.07 -5.41 -10.64
CA PRO A 30 5.08 -5.42 -12.11
C PRO A 30 5.14 -6.82 -12.70
N LYS A 31 5.95 -7.69 -12.09
CA LYS A 31 6.07 -9.09 -12.50
C LYS A 31 4.77 -9.85 -12.24
N TRP A 32 4.15 -9.63 -11.08
CA TRP A 32 2.86 -10.26 -10.77
C TRP A 32 1.77 -9.84 -11.77
N LEU A 33 1.68 -8.56 -12.13
CA LEU A 33 0.76 -8.06 -13.15
C LEU A 33 0.98 -8.73 -14.51
N GLU A 34 2.23 -8.92 -14.93
CA GLU A 34 2.56 -9.60 -16.18
C GLU A 34 2.12 -11.07 -16.16
N GLU A 35 2.42 -11.79 -15.08
CA GLU A 35 2.09 -13.21 -14.91
C GLU A 35 0.56 -13.46 -14.85
N HIS A 36 -0.21 -12.50 -14.33
CA HIS A 36 -1.66 -12.61 -14.14
C HIS A 36 -2.48 -11.90 -15.22
N LYS A 37 -1.84 -11.25 -16.20
CA LYS A 37 -2.52 -10.47 -17.23
C LYS A 37 -3.57 -11.24 -18.03
N SER A 38 -3.35 -12.55 -18.25
CA SER A 38 -4.27 -13.41 -19.00
C SER A 38 -5.38 -14.02 -18.15
N SER A 39 -5.21 -14.08 -16.83
CA SER A 39 -6.19 -14.65 -15.89
C SER A 39 -7.10 -13.60 -15.27
N LEU A 40 -6.63 -12.35 -15.16
CA LEU A 40 -7.39 -11.22 -14.64
C LEU A 40 -8.43 -10.72 -15.65
N SER A 41 -9.56 -10.24 -15.13
CA SER A 41 -10.44 -9.40 -15.91
C SER A 41 -9.76 -8.07 -16.22
N LYS A 42 -10.25 -7.34 -17.22
CA LYS A 42 -9.74 -5.99 -17.51
C LYS A 42 -9.90 -5.05 -16.31
N GLU A 43 -11.04 -5.14 -15.63
CA GLU A 43 -11.34 -4.32 -14.46
C GLU A 43 -10.36 -4.59 -13.31
N ASP A 44 -10.10 -5.87 -13.00
CA ASP A 44 -9.12 -6.23 -11.96
C ASP A 44 -7.70 -5.79 -12.34
N TYR A 45 -7.32 -5.97 -13.61
CA TYR A 45 -6.00 -5.53 -14.08
C TYR A 45 -5.83 -4.01 -13.95
N ASP A 46 -6.87 -3.24 -14.28
CA ASP A 46 -6.87 -1.78 -14.16
C ASP A 46 -6.81 -1.36 -12.67
N HIS A 47 -7.54 -2.02 -11.77
CA HIS A 47 -7.47 -1.80 -10.32
C HIS A 47 -6.07 -2.08 -9.74
N TYR A 48 -5.50 -3.25 -10.05
CA TYR A 48 -4.16 -3.61 -9.57
C TYR A 48 -3.07 -2.70 -10.17
N SER A 49 -3.22 -2.30 -11.43
CA SER A 49 -2.31 -1.32 -12.04
C SER A 49 -2.37 0.03 -11.33
N HIS A 50 -3.57 0.50 -10.98
CA HIS A 50 -3.72 1.75 -10.23
C HIS A 50 -3.18 1.63 -8.79
N GLN A 51 -3.39 0.49 -8.13
CA GLN A 51 -2.81 0.21 -6.83
C GLN A 51 -1.28 0.25 -6.87
N TYR A 52 -0.66 -0.31 -7.91
CA TYR A 52 0.78 -0.23 -8.12
C TYR A 52 1.27 1.22 -8.22
N GLU A 53 0.60 2.08 -8.98
CA GLU A 53 0.93 3.51 -9.07
C GLU A 53 0.88 4.20 -7.70
N LEU A 54 -0.13 3.89 -6.88
CA LEU A 54 -0.25 4.42 -5.52
C LEU A 54 0.89 3.95 -4.60
N ILE A 55 1.33 2.70 -4.73
CA ILE A 55 2.49 2.17 -4.00
C ILE A 55 3.77 2.91 -4.40
N GLN A 56 3.99 3.16 -5.70
CA GLN A 56 5.14 3.93 -6.18
C GLN A 56 5.12 5.36 -5.62
N ASN A 57 3.96 6.03 -5.67
CA ASN A 57 3.79 7.36 -5.10
C ASN A 57 4.04 7.39 -3.58
N LEU A 58 3.60 6.36 -2.86
CA LEU A 58 3.83 6.23 -1.42
C LEU A 58 5.32 6.08 -1.10
N ASN A 59 6.02 5.20 -1.83
CA ASN A 59 7.46 5.02 -1.69
C ASN A 59 8.22 6.32 -2.01
N GLU A 60 7.82 7.05 -3.04
CA GLU A 60 8.40 8.37 -3.36
C GLU A 60 8.20 9.38 -2.23
N VAL A 61 7.02 9.39 -1.59
CA VAL A 61 6.75 10.25 -0.42
C VAL A 61 7.63 9.84 0.74
N TYR A 62 7.80 8.54 1.02
CA TYR A 62 8.71 8.10 2.06
C TYR A 62 10.17 8.52 1.79
N GLU A 63 10.61 8.57 0.53
CA GLU A 63 11.99 8.97 0.23
C GLU A 63 12.23 10.48 0.25
N ASN A 64 11.23 11.28 -0.14
CA ASN A 64 11.44 12.71 -0.35
C ASN A 64 10.69 13.62 0.64
N ASP A 65 9.61 13.13 1.26
CA ASP A 65 8.68 13.93 2.06
C ASP A 65 8.02 13.10 3.18
N SER A 66 8.82 12.31 3.90
CA SER A 66 8.33 11.34 4.89
C SER A 66 7.60 11.94 6.09
N GLU A 67 7.78 13.24 6.34
CA GLU A 67 7.08 13.97 7.41
C GLU A 67 5.66 14.40 6.99
N ASN A 68 5.32 14.31 5.70
CA ASN A 68 4.02 14.67 5.17
C ASN A 68 2.97 13.58 5.41
N PHE A 69 2.60 13.45 6.68
CA PHE A 69 1.65 12.44 7.13
C PHE A 69 0.30 12.54 6.42
N THR A 70 -0.19 13.77 6.17
CA THR A 70 -1.45 13.97 5.43
C THR A 70 -1.42 13.29 4.05
N LYS A 71 -0.32 13.46 3.30
CA LYS A 71 -0.16 12.85 1.99
C LYS A 71 -0.04 11.32 2.07
N ILE A 72 0.64 10.79 3.09
CA ILE A 72 0.74 9.35 3.35
C ILE A 72 -0.66 8.77 3.59
N VAL A 73 -1.45 9.40 4.46
CA VAL A 73 -2.82 8.97 4.77
C VAL A 73 -3.72 9.02 3.53
N ASP A 74 -3.65 10.11 2.76
CA ASP A 74 -4.44 10.25 1.52
C ASP A 74 -4.11 9.14 0.51
N LEU A 75 -2.83 8.76 0.39
CA LEU A 75 -2.41 7.66 -0.49
C LEU A 75 -2.92 6.31 0.02
N MET A 76 -2.88 6.07 1.33
CA MET A 76 -3.41 4.84 1.92
C MET A 76 -4.92 4.71 1.75
N HIS A 77 -5.68 5.80 1.92
CA HIS A 77 -7.13 5.80 1.64
C HIS A 77 -7.42 5.48 0.17
N LYS A 78 -6.74 6.12 -0.77
CA LYS A 78 -6.87 5.80 -2.20
C LYS A 78 -6.53 4.35 -2.50
N MET A 79 -5.51 3.81 -1.83
CA MET A 79 -5.09 2.43 -2.02
C MET A 79 -6.16 1.44 -1.57
N GLN A 80 -6.90 1.76 -0.50
CA GLN A 80 -8.06 1.00 -0.04
C GLN A 80 -9.24 1.08 -1.02
N GLU A 81 -9.47 2.25 -1.64
CA GLU A 81 -10.51 2.42 -2.68
C GLU A 81 -10.27 1.54 -3.91
N CYS A 82 -9.00 1.21 -4.22
CA CYS A 82 -8.64 0.25 -5.28
C CYS A 82 -9.00 -1.21 -4.95
N GLY A 83 -9.39 -1.50 -3.70
CA GLY A 83 -9.65 -2.85 -3.22
C GLY A 83 -8.45 -3.54 -2.59
N GLN A 84 -8.58 -4.84 -2.35
CA GLN A 84 -7.55 -5.61 -1.64
C GLN A 84 -6.30 -5.78 -2.51
N PRO A 85 -5.09 -5.64 -1.93
CA PRO A 85 -3.86 -5.93 -2.65
C PRO A 85 -3.72 -7.42 -3.01
N PRO A 86 -2.85 -7.76 -3.99
CA PRO A 86 -2.57 -9.15 -4.33
C PRO A 86 -2.10 -9.94 -3.10
N ASN A 87 -2.94 -10.88 -2.63
CA ASN A 87 -2.67 -11.65 -1.42
C ASN A 87 -1.33 -12.39 -1.48
N ASP A 88 -0.93 -12.89 -2.66
CA ASP A 88 0.31 -13.64 -2.84
C ASP A 88 1.54 -12.80 -2.51
N ILE A 89 1.53 -11.50 -2.85
CA ILE A 89 2.64 -10.59 -2.58
C ILE A 89 2.63 -10.20 -1.11
N VAL A 90 1.46 -9.87 -0.57
CA VAL A 90 1.31 -9.35 0.79
C VAL A 90 1.60 -10.41 1.84
N GLN A 91 1.12 -11.65 1.67
CA GLN A 91 1.37 -12.72 2.62
C GLN A 91 2.85 -13.11 2.70
N GLU A 92 3.61 -12.96 1.62
CA GLU A 92 5.04 -13.28 1.63
C GLU A 92 5.87 -12.20 2.34
N LEU A 93 5.48 -10.94 2.18
CA LEU A 93 6.27 -9.79 2.63
C LEU A 93 5.86 -9.26 4.01
N ALA A 94 4.58 -9.35 4.33
CA ALA A 94 4.04 -8.77 5.54
C ALA A 94 2.84 -9.60 6.06
N PRO A 95 3.06 -10.88 6.43
CA PRO A 95 1.97 -11.79 6.84
C PRO A 95 1.20 -11.31 8.08
N ASP A 96 1.87 -10.57 8.96
CA ASP A 96 1.26 -9.97 10.17
C ASP A 96 0.68 -8.57 9.90
N PHE A 97 0.85 -8.03 8.69
CA PHE A 97 0.48 -6.68 8.32
C PHE A 97 -0.78 -6.66 7.47
N ASP A 98 -1.90 -6.34 8.11
CA ASP A 98 -3.20 -6.34 7.45
C ASP A 98 -3.42 -5.04 6.66
N LEU A 99 -2.83 -4.97 5.46
CA LEU A 99 -3.01 -3.85 4.52
C LEU A 99 -4.49 -3.57 4.22
N ALA A 100 -5.35 -4.59 4.25
CA ALA A 100 -6.76 -4.45 3.96
C ALA A 100 -7.52 -3.71 5.08
N ASN A 101 -7.02 -3.76 6.33
CA ASN A 101 -7.66 -3.14 7.49
C ASN A 101 -7.09 -1.77 7.88
N LEU A 102 -5.94 -1.36 7.33
CA LEU A 102 -5.30 -0.07 7.61
C LEU A 102 -6.15 1.16 7.28
N GLY A 103 -6.99 1.08 6.24
CA GLY A 103 -7.87 2.18 5.85
C GLY A 103 -9.24 2.17 6.54
N GLN A 104 -9.55 1.17 7.36
CA GLN A 104 -10.81 1.09 8.11
C GLN A 104 -10.74 1.70 9.53
N MET A 105 -9.57 2.21 9.93
CA MET A 105 -9.31 2.73 11.28
C MET A 105 -9.49 4.24 11.39
#